data_AF-A0A7M7QQ86-F1
#
_entry.id   AF-A0A7M7QQ86-F1
#
_cell.length_a   1.000
_cell.length_b   1.000
_cell.length_c   1.000
_cell.angle_alpha   90.00
_cell.angle_beta   90.00
_cell.angle_gamma   90.00
#
_symmetry.space_group_name_H-M   'P 1'
#
loop_
_entity.id
_entity.type
_entity.pdbx_description
1 polymer ?
#
loop_
_entity_poly.entity_id
_entity_poly.type
_entity_poly.pdbx_seq_one_letter_code
_entity_poly.pdbx_strand_id
1 'polypeptide(L)'
;MNMKNILTEQCKNRAFVPSDSSYGSRNYDPGVLHPEQKEKFNQYKIVLRLENEAYMHNHPEIRGLVSIMLRHFLEKKPSRGEEVQELCAAYFGRPRGTIAAELLDYLLEIKQQGAIVAELRREVASTATEAVEKPLDPEYRQ
;
A
#
# COMPACT_ATOMS: atom_id res chain seq x y z
N MET A 1 9.40 -34.62 15.06
CA MET A 1 9.15 -33.23 15.47
C MET A 1 8.05 -32.68 14.58
N ASN A 2 6.86 -32.38 15.11
CA ASN A 2 5.65 -32.14 14.32
C ASN A 2 5.53 -30.64 13.96
N MET A 3 5.70 -30.28 12.68
CA MET A 3 5.67 -28.88 12.20
C MET A 3 4.35 -28.14 12.50
N LYS A 4 3.25 -28.87 12.64
CA LYS A 4 1.94 -28.29 12.98
C LYS A 4 1.94 -27.65 14.37
N ASN A 5 2.65 -28.23 15.34
CA ASN A 5 2.68 -27.72 16.72
C ASN A 5 3.55 -26.46 16.86
N ILE A 6 4.56 -26.28 16.01
CA ILE A 6 5.45 -25.12 16.04
C ILE A 6 4.72 -23.87 15.51
N LEU A 7 3.91 -24.03 14.45
CA LEU A 7 3.09 -22.97 13.90
C LEU A 7 2.00 -22.52 14.89
N THR A 8 1.36 -23.45 15.60
CA THR A 8 0.31 -23.13 16.59
C THR A 8 0.85 -22.32 17.77
N GLU A 9 2.06 -22.63 18.26
CA GLU A 9 2.68 -21.90 19.37
C GLU A 9 3.26 -20.55 18.96
N GLN A 10 3.79 -20.41 17.73
CA GLN A 10 4.21 -19.11 17.19
C GLN A 10 3.03 -18.15 16.95
N CYS A 11 1.85 -18.67 16.61
CA CYS A 11 0.63 -17.87 16.43
C CYS A 11 0.06 -17.31 17.75
N LYS A 12 0.25 -17.99 18.88
CA LYS A 12 -0.22 -17.50 20.20
C LYS A 12 0.54 -16.25 20.67
N ASN A 13 1.83 -16.14 20.32
CA ASN A 13 2.69 -15.03 20.75
C ASN A 13 2.56 -13.76 19.89
N ARG A 14 1.75 -13.76 18.83
CA ARG A 14 1.44 -12.58 18.01
C ARG A 14 -0.03 -12.13 18.14
N ALA A 15 -0.64 -12.42 19.29
CA ALA A 15 -2.00 -12.00 19.58
C ALA A 15 -2.14 -10.47 19.46
N PHE A 16 -3.30 -10.04 18.94
CA PHE A 16 -3.68 -8.65 18.76
C PHE A 16 -3.54 -7.87 20.08
N VAL A 17 -2.74 -6.80 20.06
CA VAL A 17 -2.62 -5.89 21.20
C VAL A 17 -3.89 -5.02 21.21
N PRO A 18 -4.63 -4.92 22.32
CA PRO A 18 -5.86 -4.12 22.41
C PRO A 18 -5.69 -2.63 22.07
N SER A 19 -4.46 -2.13 21.94
CA SER A 19 -4.13 -0.74 21.62
C SER A 19 -4.18 -0.39 20.13
N ASP A 20 -4.26 -1.37 19.22
CA ASP A 20 -4.39 -1.11 17.79
C ASP A 20 -5.85 -0.76 17.45
N SER A 21 -6.19 0.53 17.48
CA SER A 21 -7.52 1.01 17.11
C SER A 21 -7.78 0.69 15.63
N SER A 22 -8.76 -0.18 15.36
CA SER A 22 -9.15 -0.51 13.99
C SER A 22 -10.20 0.49 13.52
N TYR A 23 -9.94 1.22 12.44
CA TYR A 23 -10.93 2.13 11.87
C TYR A 23 -11.97 1.30 11.09
N GLY A 24 -13.28 1.46 11.38
CA GLY A 24 -14.32 0.84 10.53
C GLY A 24 -15.70 0.52 11.12
N SER A 25 -15.99 0.71 12.43
CA SER A 25 -17.35 0.52 12.95
C SER A 25 -17.85 1.72 13.75
N ARG A 26 -19.08 2.15 13.50
CA ARG A 26 -19.73 3.21 14.29
C ARG A 26 -20.20 2.55 15.60
N ASN A 27 -19.59 2.96 16.71
CA ASN A 27 -19.84 2.51 18.09
C ASN A 27 -19.29 1.12 18.48
N TYR A 28 -18.05 0.78 18.09
CA TYR A 28 -17.26 -0.37 18.55
C TYR A 28 -17.65 -0.90 19.94
N ASP A 29 -18.60 -1.84 20.00
CA ASP A 29 -18.84 -2.64 21.19
C ASP A 29 -18.17 -4.00 20.96
N PRO A 30 -16.95 -4.22 21.48
CA PRO A 30 -16.29 -5.52 21.42
C PRO A 30 -17.11 -6.61 22.12
N GLY A 31 -18.16 -6.29 22.87
CA GLY A 31 -19.18 -7.22 23.38
C GLY A 31 -20.13 -7.80 22.32
N VAL A 32 -20.23 -7.20 21.13
CA VAL A 32 -21.17 -7.62 20.06
C VAL A 32 -20.83 -8.99 19.48
N LEU A 33 -19.56 -9.37 19.49
CA LEU A 33 -19.13 -10.69 19.00
C LEU A 33 -19.12 -11.71 20.15
N HIS A 34 -19.80 -12.83 19.92
CA HIS A 34 -19.69 -13.99 20.80
C HIS A 34 -18.23 -14.48 20.88
N PRO A 35 -17.81 -15.11 22.00
CA PRO A 35 -16.44 -15.59 22.17
C PRO A 35 -15.92 -16.47 21.01
N GLU A 36 -16.77 -17.34 20.46
CA GLU A 36 -16.42 -18.18 19.32
C GLU A 36 -16.19 -17.37 18.03
N GLN A 37 -16.98 -16.32 17.81
CA GLN A 37 -16.80 -15.41 16.67
C GLN A 37 -15.49 -14.63 16.79
N LYS A 38 -15.14 -14.19 18.00
CA LYS A 38 -13.86 -13.52 18.28
C LYS A 38 -12.69 -14.44 18.00
N GLU A 39 -12.78 -15.69 18.41
CA GLU A 39 -11.72 -16.68 18.18
C GLU A 39 -11.53 -16.96 16.68
N LYS A 40 -12.62 -17.23 15.95
CA LYS A 40 -12.58 -17.42 14.49
C LYS A 40 -12.03 -16.20 13.77
N PHE A 41 -12.45 -15.00 14.18
CA PHE A 41 -11.98 -13.75 13.60
C PHE A 41 -10.49 -13.51 13.86
N ASN A 42 -10.02 -13.80 15.08
CA ASN A 42 -8.60 -13.70 15.42
C ASN A 42 -7.75 -14.67 14.60
N GLN A 43 -8.19 -15.92 14.46
CA GLN A 43 -7.50 -16.92 13.62
C GLN A 43 -7.42 -16.45 12.16
N TYR A 44 -8.54 -15.97 11.60
CA TYR A 44 -8.58 -15.41 10.26
C TYR A 44 -7.61 -14.22 10.08
N LYS A 45 -7.61 -13.26 11.03
CA LYS A 45 -6.69 -12.11 10.99
C LYS A 45 -5.23 -12.53 11.04
N ILE A 46 -4.89 -13.58 11.80
CA ILE A 46 -3.52 -14.09 11.86
C ILE A 46 -3.10 -14.64 10.50
N VAL A 47 -3.92 -15.48 9.87
CA VAL A 47 -3.65 -16.03 8.54
C VAL A 47 -3.48 -14.91 7.52
N LEU A 48 -4.41 -13.96 7.50
CA LEU A 48 -4.38 -12.83 6.57
C LEU A 48 -3.13 -11.96 6.77
N ARG A 49 -2.68 -11.74 8.02
CA ARG A 49 -1.44 -11.01 8.30
C ARG A 49 -0.21 -11.73 7.74
N LEU A 50 -0.14 -13.05 7.90
CA LEU A 50 0.97 -13.84 7.37
C LEU A 50 1.01 -13.81 5.85
N GLU A 51 -0.15 -13.93 5.20
CA GLU A 51 -0.27 -13.82 3.74
C GLU A 51 0.14 -12.43 3.25
N ASN A 52 -0.29 -11.37 3.94
CA ASN A 52 0.09 -10.00 3.61
C ASN A 52 1.59 -9.74 3.83
N GLU A 53 2.17 -10.20 4.95
CA GLU A 53 3.61 -10.11 5.22
C GLU A 53 4.43 -10.82 4.11
N ALA A 54 4.00 -12.03 3.74
CA ALA A 54 4.63 -12.78 2.65
C ALA A 54 4.50 -12.04 1.31
N TYR A 55 3.33 -11.46 1.02
CA TYR A 55 3.12 -10.65 -0.17
C TYR A 55 4.08 -9.46 -0.19
N MET A 56 4.08 -8.64 0.87
CA MET A 56 4.92 -7.44 0.96
C MET A 56 6.42 -7.76 0.84
N HIS A 57 6.85 -8.91 1.32
CA HIS A 57 8.24 -9.36 1.22
C HIS A 57 8.61 -9.87 -0.20
N ASN A 58 7.75 -10.70 -0.79
CA ASN A 58 8.08 -11.42 -2.03
C ASN A 58 7.82 -10.60 -3.29
N HIS A 59 6.99 -9.57 -3.19
CA HIS A 59 6.53 -8.81 -4.34
C HIS A 59 7.39 -7.55 -4.61
N PRO A 60 8.06 -7.47 -5.77
CA PRO A 60 8.98 -6.38 -6.07
C PRO A 60 8.29 -5.03 -6.22
N GLU A 61 6.99 -4.98 -6.51
CA GLU A 61 6.23 -3.73 -6.67
C GLU A 61 6.13 -2.93 -5.36
N ILE A 62 5.96 -3.59 -4.20
CA ILE A 62 5.90 -2.91 -2.90
C ILE A 62 7.28 -2.33 -2.57
N ARG A 63 8.33 -3.12 -2.79
CA ARG A 63 9.71 -2.66 -2.63
C ARG A 63 10.02 -1.48 -3.54
N GLY A 64 9.57 -1.51 -4.79
CA GLY A 64 9.74 -0.44 -5.76
C GLY A 64 9.08 0.86 -5.31
N LEU A 65 7.81 0.78 -4.92
CA LEU A 65 7.06 1.95 -4.45
C LEU A 65 7.73 2.61 -3.25
N VAL A 66 8.14 1.80 -2.26
CA VAL A 66 8.87 2.31 -1.09
C VAL A 66 10.22 2.90 -1.49
N SER A 67 10.95 2.28 -2.41
CA SER A 67 12.27 2.76 -2.86
C SER A 67 12.18 4.10 -3.59
N ILE A 68 11.17 4.29 -4.44
CA ILE A 68 10.94 5.55 -5.18
C ILE A 68 10.52 6.66 -4.22
N MET A 69 9.61 6.35 -3.28
CA MET A 69 9.23 7.29 -2.23
C MET A 69 10.44 7.70 -1.39
N LEU A 70 11.24 6.74 -0.92
CA LEU A 70 12.47 7.03 -0.16
C LEU A 70 13.46 7.86 -0.97
N ARG A 71 13.61 7.61 -2.28
CA ARG A 71 14.44 8.44 -3.16
C ARG A 71 13.98 9.90 -3.12
N HIS A 72 12.67 10.15 -3.26
CA HIS A 72 12.11 11.50 -3.17
C HIS A 72 12.42 12.17 -1.82
N PHE A 73 12.33 11.42 -0.72
CA PHE A 73 12.63 11.92 0.62
C PHE A 73 14.11 12.26 0.81
N LEU A 74 14.99 11.39 0.32
CA LEU A 74 16.44 11.57 0.40
C LEU A 74 16.94 12.71 -0.50
N GLU A 75 16.25 13.02 -1.59
CA GLU A 75 16.51 14.20 -2.43
C GLU A 75 16.12 15.49 -1.70
N LYS A 76 14.97 15.50 -1.03
CA LYS A 76 14.45 16.68 -0.32
C LYS A 76 15.08 16.91 1.05
N LYS A 77 15.63 15.87 1.68
CA LYS A 77 16.33 15.89 2.98
C LYS A 77 15.56 16.69 4.04
N PRO A 78 14.34 16.28 4.40
CA PRO A 78 13.58 16.95 5.44
C PRO A 78 14.38 16.96 6.73
N SER A 79 14.48 18.13 7.36
CA SER A 79 15.24 18.31 8.60
C SER A 79 14.33 18.23 9.83
N ARG A 80 13.02 18.34 9.65
CA ARG A 80 12.02 18.28 10.72
C ARG A 80 11.02 17.15 10.47
N GLY A 81 10.48 16.58 11.54
CA GLY A 81 9.49 15.49 11.44
C GLY A 81 8.17 15.91 10.80
N GLU A 82 7.78 17.18 10.89
CA GLU A 82 6.56 17.72 10.26
C GLU A 82 6.69 17.74 8.72
N GLU A 83 7.87 18.07 8.20
CA GLU A 83 8.17 18.10 6.76
C GLU A 83 8.09 16.70 6.12
N VAL A 84 8.36 15.64 6.89
CA VAL A 84 8.24 14.25 6.43
C VAL A 84 6.78 13.93 6.07
N GLN A 85 5.82 14.40 6.87
CA GLN A 85 4.39 14.16 6.62
C GLN A 85 3.91 14.96 5.40
N GLU A 86 4.33 16.22 5.29
CA GLU A 86 4.02 17.08 4.15
C GLU A 86 4.59 16.53 2.85
N LEU A 87 5.83 16.04 2.85
CA LEU A 87 6.45 15.37 1.71
C LEU A 87 5.70 14.08 1.34
N CYS A 88 5.25 13.30 2.32
CA CYS A 88 4.42 12.11 2.08
C CYS A 88 3.13 12.51 1.37
N ALA A 89 2.42 13.51 1.91
CA ALA A 89 1.17 13.99 1.35
C ALA A 89 1.36 14.55 -0.06
N ALA A 90 2.43 15.32 -0.29
CA ALA A 90 2.77 15.84 -1.60
C ALA A 90 3.13 14.72 -2.59
N TYR A 91 3.88 13.71 -2.16
CA TYR A 91 4.27 12.56 -2.99
C TYR A 91 3.06 11.76 -3.46
N PHE A 92 2.14 11.42 -2.54
CA PHE A 92 0.91 10.67 -2.84
C PHE A 92 -0.21 11.53 -3.44
N GLY A 93 -0.12 12.85 -3.34
CA GLY A 93 -1.01 13.79 -4.03
C GLY A 93 -0.73 13.93 -5.53
N ARG A 94 0.37 13.35 -6.04
CA ARG A 94 0.69 13.35 -7.47
C ARG A 94 -0.29 12.46 -8.25
N PRO A 95 -0.51 12.73 -9.55
CA PRO A 95 -1.34 11.87 -10.38
C PRO A 95 -0.86 10.42 -10.33
N ARG A 96 -1.82 9.50 -10.21
CA ARG A 96 -1.54 8.07 -10.09
C ARG A 96 -0.69 7.55 -11.26
N GLY A 97 -0.92 8.06 -12.48
CA GLY A 97 -0.11 7.75 -13.66
C GLY A 97 1.37 8.11 -13.54
N THR A 98 1.71 9.21 -12.86
CA THR A 98 3.10 9.61 -12.62
C THR A 98 3.80 8.61 -11.70
N ILE A 99 3.15 8.23 -10.60
CA ILE A 99 3.67 7.23 -9.67
C ILE A 99 3.78 5.86 -10.36
N ALA A 100 2.79 5.50 -11.18
CA ALA A 100 2.78 4.26 -11.95
C ALA A 100 3.92 4.21 -12.99
N ALA A 101 4.24 5.33 -13.64
CA ALA A 101 5.36 5.44 -14.57
C ALA A 101 6.70 5.23 -13.85
N GLU A 102 6.93 5.94 -12.73
CA GLU A 102 8.15 5.77 -11.92
C GLU A 102 8.31 4.31 -11.44
N LEU A 103 7.21 3.68 -11.03
CA LEU A 103 7.21 2.28 -10.60
C LEU A 103 7.46 1.32 -11.77
N LEU A 104 6.89 1.60 -12.94
CA LEU A 104 7.13 0.82 -14.15
C LEU A 104 8.61 0.88 -14.53
N ASP A 105 9.22 2.06 -14.51
CA ASP A 105 10.65 2.23 -14.81
C ASP A 105 11.51 1.42 -13.85
N TYR A 106 11.26 1.51 -12.54
CA TYR A 106 11.95 0.70 -11.53
C TYR A 106 11.81 -0.81 -11.79
N LEU A 107 10.60 -1.29 -12.08
CA LEU A 107 10.35 -2.71 -12.33
C LEU A 107 11.05 -3.20 -13.61
N LEU A 108 11.12 -2.36 -14.63
CA LEU A 108 11.87 -2.65 -15.87
C LEU A 108 13.38 -2.70 -15.62
N GLU A 109 13.92 -1.81 -14.79
CA GLU A 109 15.34 -1.80 -14.39
C GLU A 109 15.75 -3.10 -13.71
N ILE A 110 14.92 -3.61 -12.78
CA ILE A 110 15.17 -4.90 -12.11
C ILE A 110 14.77 -6.11 -12.96
N LYS A 111 14.42 -5.88 -14.24
CA LYS A 111 14.01 -6.91 -15.22
C LYS A 111 12.89 -7.79 -14.71
N GLN A 112 11.95 -7.22 -13.96
CA GLN A 112 10.75 -7.93 -13.53
C GLN A 112 9.71 -7.94 -14.65
N GLN A 113 9.00 -9.05 -14.78
CA GLN A 113 7.88 -9.20 -15.70
C GLN A 113 6.70 -9.82 -14.95
N GLY A 114 5.49 -9.50 -15.41
CA GLY A 114 4.29 -10.10 -14.85
C GLY A 114 3.03 -9.29 -15.13
N ALA A 115 1.93 -9.74 -14.55
CA ALA A 115 0.63 -9.09 -14.68
C ALA A 115 0.67 -7.63 -14.20
N ILE A 116 1.45 -7.34 -13.15
CA ILE A 116 1.57 -5.99 -12.59
C ILE A 116 2.22 -5.00 -13.58
N VAL A 117 3.24 -5.44 -14.33
CA VAL A 117 3.91 -4.60 -15.34
C VAL A 117 2.96 -4.30 -16.50
N ALA A 118 2.14 -5.28 -16.90
CA ALA A 118 1.12 -5.07 -17.93
C ALA A 118 0.03 -4.10 -17.47
N GLU A 119 -0.38 -4.19 -16.20
CA GLU A 119 -1.36 -3.28 -15.61
C GLU A 119 -0.81 -1.85 -15.51
N LEU A 120 0.42 -1.68 -15.02
CA LEU A 120 1.06 -0.37 -14.95
C LEU A 120 1.20 0.27 -16.33
N ARG A 121 1.51 -0.50 -17.38
CA ARG A 121 1.52 0.02 -18.75
C ARG A 121 0.15 0.52 -19.21
N ARG A 122 -0.93 -0.18 -18.84
CA ARG A 122 -2.29 0.29 -19.13
C ARG A 122 -2.62 1.57 -18.39
N GLU A 123 -2.31 1.66 -17.11
CA GLU A 123 -2.54 2.83 -16.26
C GLU A 123 -1.77 4.07 -16.78
N VAL A 124 -0.52 3.89 -17.19
CA VAL A 124 0.29 4.97 -17.78
C VAL A 124 -0.30 5.41 -19.13
N ALA A 125 -0.79 4.47 -19.94
CA ALA A 125 -1.42 4.80 -21.22
C ALA A 125 -2.76 5.52 -21.04
N SER A 126 -3.58 5.16 -20.05
CA SER A 126 -4.89 5.79 -19.80
C SER A 126 -4.77 7.20 -19.22
N THR A 127 -3.75 7.47 -18.43
CA THR A 127 -3.50 8.82 -17.88
C THR A 127 -2.93 9.79 -18.93
N ALA A 128 -2.30 9.28 -19.99
CA ALA A 128 -1.88 10.09 -21.14
C ALA A 128 -3.08 10.61 -21.96
N THR A 129 -4.19 9.88 -21.99
CA THR A 129 -5.42 10.30 -22.69
C THR A 129 -6.21 11.39 -21.94
N GLU A 130 -6.20 11.39 -20.60
CA GLU A 130 -6.88 12.41 -19.79
C GLU A 130 -6.22 13.80 -19.90
N ALA A 131 -4.92 13.88 -20.22
CA ALA A 131 -4.21 15.14 -20.40
C ALA A 131 -4.52 15.84 -21.75
N VAL A 132 -5.15 15.14 -22.70
CA VAL A 132 -5.49 15.68 -24.03
C VAL A 132 -6.91 16.28 -24.07
N GLU A 133 -7.79 15.92 -23.12
CA GLU A 133 -9.18 16.37 -23.06
C GLU A 133 -9.43 17.56 -22.10
N LYS A 134 -8.47 18.48 -21.95
CA LYS A 134 -8.80 19.82 -21.45
C LYS A 134 -8.76 20.79 -22.63
N PRO A 135 -9.90 21.01 -23.34
CA PRO A 135 -9.98 22.06 -24.34
C PRO A 135 -9.58 23.38 -23.68
N LEU A 136 -8.75 24.17 -24.36
CA LEU A 136 -8.65 25.58 -24.07
C LEU A 136 -10.06 26.17 -24.19
N ASP A 137 -10.60 26.66 -23.07
CA ASP A 137 -11.82 27.47 -23.09
C ASP A 137 -11.60 28.65 -24.05
N PRO A 138 -12.39 28.81 -25.13
CA PRO A 138 -12.21 29.90 -26.08
C PRO A 138 -12.72 31.26 -25.58
N GLU A 139 -13.17 31.38 -24.32
CA GLU A 139 -13.93 32.55 -23.85
C GLU A 139 -13.13 33.80 -23.44
N TYR A 140 -11.83 33.88 -23.71
CA TYR A 140 -11.08 35.14 -23.54
C TYR A 140 -10.61 35.75 -24.86
N ARG A 141 -11.55 35.89 -25.80
CA ARG A 141 -11.42 36.83 -26.92
C ARG A 141 -12.70 37.63 -27.08
N GLN A 142 -12.91 38.61 -26.19
CA GLN A 142 -13.54 39.89 -26.49
C GLN A 142 -12.88 40.98 -25.64
#